data_AF-A0A242MAZ4-F1
#
_entry.id   AF-A0A242MAZ4-F1
#
_cell.length_a   1.000
_cell.length_b   1.000
_cell.length_c   1.000
_cell.angle_alpha   90.00
_cell.angle_beta   90.00
_cell.angle_gamma   90.00
#
_symmetry.space_group_name_H-M   'P 1'
#
loop_
_entity.id
_entity.type
_entity.pdbx_description
1 polymer ?
#
loop_
_entity_poly.entity_id
_entity_poly.type
_entity_poly.pdbx_seq_one_letter_code
_entity_poly.pdbx_strand_id
1 'polypeptide(L)'
;MAFRQVVSGCFAVCAVAATLVGMSTQAAAEPFPGAQQYASLDAPAFGTVKPAFDPSLPVVDATLNEAVIEIPSGDVTLETTIFKPNGTGPFPMVVFNHGKLPGNAHDQPRARPLALAREFVRHGYVVVVPNRRGFAGSGGEYVGNGCNVEANGFTQASDVAATVAYMDKQAFVDSKHVVVAGASHGGLVTMAYGARDARSDTGVRGLINFSGGLRQDECPNWQKNLTSAFGEYGEHVKLPSLWMYGSNDSVWQGSLPDDMFASYTAHGARADMVDFGAYKNDAHRLVGDRDGVPIWWPRVKTFLAEIGMPTDSQYQVSYPQAPLPSGYANLDAVAAVPFLDERGREGYENFLHQYSSRAFAVSDSGAWSWAEGGDDPMAVALDGCQKQSTDPCRLYAVNNAVVWDERSAAQTQTASR
;
A
#
# COMPACT_ATOMS: atom_id res chain seq x y z
N MET A 1 -3.59 -27.93 -76.29
CA MET A 1 -3.74 -26.48 -76.55
C MET A 1 -5.20 -26.10 -76.37
N ALA A 2 -5.43 -24.98 -75.67
CA ALA A 2 -6.70 -24.22 -75.43
C ALA A 2 -7.83 -24.93 -74.64
N PHE A 3 -8.07 -24.60 -73.36
CA PHE A 3 -8.89 -23.50 -72.75
C PHE A 3 -10.41 -23.65 -73.02
N ARG A 4 -11.36 -23.52 -72.07
CA ARG A 4 -11.57 -22.54 -70.96
C ARG A 4 -12.75 -22.95 -70.04
N GLN A 5 -12.66 -22.60 -68.74
CA GLN A 5 -13.64 -22.02 -67.78
C GLN A 5 -15.08 -22.62 -67.61
N VAL A 6 -15.80 -22.70 -66.46
CA VAL A 6 -15.76 -22.33 -65.01
C VAL A 6 -17.15 -21.74 -64.61
N VAL A 7 -17.57 -22.07 -63.38
CA VAL A 7 -18.63 -21.55 -62.46
C VAL A 7 -20.13 -21.96 -62.56
N SER A 8 -20.58 -22.42 -61.38
CA SER A 8 -21.72 -21.94 -60.56
C SER A 8 -23.02 -22.75 -60.53
N GLY A 9 -23.29 -23.26 -59.33
CA GLY A 9 -24.49 -24.00 -58.93
C GLY A 9 -25.48 -23.16 -58.10
N CYS A 10 -26.70 -23.70 -58.05
CA CYS A 10 -27.97 -23.14 -57.65
C CYS A 10 -28.31 -23.15 -56.15
N PHE A 11 -29.13 -22.16 -55.76
CA PHE A 11 -30.36 -22.14 -54.92
C PHE A 11 -30.50 -22.91 -53.57
N ALA A 12 -30.86 -22.11 -52.55
CA ALA A 12 -32.11 -22.12 -51.75
C ALA A 12 -32.32 -23.01 -50.49
N VAL A 13 -32.55 -22.31 -49.36
CA VAL A 13 -33.71 -22.33 -48.42
C VAL A 13 -33.90 -23.47 -47.38
N CYS A 14 -33.87 -23.02 -46.10
CA CYS A 14 -34.60 -23.39 -44.86
C CYS A 14 -35.00 -24.83 -44.49
N ALA A 15 -34.64 -25.24 -43.26
CA ALA A 15 -35.52 -25.98 -42.33
C ALA A 15 -35.07 -25.80 -40.85
N VAL A 16 -36.04 -25.94 -39.95
CA VAL A 16 -36.09 -25.46 -38.55
C VAL A 16 -35.69 -26.52 -37.51
N ALA A 17 -35.01 -26.03 -36.46
CA ALA A 17 -34.89 -26.46 -35.04
C ALA A 17 -35.10 -27.91 -34.56
N ALA A 18 -34.13 -28.40 -33.78
CA ALA A 18 -34.33 -28.94 -32.42
C ALA A 18 -32.96 -29.14 -31.72
N THR A 19 -32.60 -28.26 -30.79
CA THR A 19 -31.46 -28.46 -29.86
C THR A 19 -31.99 -28.56 -28.43
N LEU A 20 -31.88 -29.75 -27.83
CA LEU A 20 -31.91 -29.95 -26.40
C LEU A 20 -30.47 -29.82 -25.88
N VAL A 21 -30.17 -28.75 -25.15
CA VAL A 21 -28.95 -28.65 -24.32
C VAL A 21 -29.38 -28.24 -22.93
N GLY A 22 -28.98 -29.05 -21.96
CA GLY A 22 -29.35 -28.95 -20.56
C GLY A 22 -28.95 -27.62 -19.93
N MET A 23 -29.81 -27.14 -19.04
CA MET A 23 -29.52 -25.98 -18.19
C MET A 23 -28.56 -26.39 -17.09
N SER A 24 -27.30 -25.97 -17.20
CA SER A 24 -26.39 -25.85 -16.06
C SER A 24 -26.75 -24.57 -15.31
N THR A 25 -27.29 -24.68 -14.11
CA THR A 25 -27.44 -23.55 -13.20
C THR A 25 -26.06 -23.16 -12.65
N GLN A 26 -25.34 -22.28 -13.33
CA GLN A 26 -24.28 -21.50 -12.71
C GLN A 26 -24.96 -20.40 -11.89
N ALA A 27 -24.91 -20.53 -10.57
CA ALA A 27 -25.17 -19.40 -9.68
C ALA A 27 -24.02 -18.40 -9.88
N ALA A 28 -24.22 -17.44 -10.78
CA ALA A 28 -23.37 -16.26 -10.82
C ALA A 28 -23.63 -15.48 -9.52
N ALA A 29 -22.60 -15.29 -8.70
CA ALA A 29 -22.65 -14.35 -7.60
C ALA A 29 -22.98 -12.97 -8.18
N GLU A 30 -24.06 -12.33 -7.73
CA GLU A 30 -24.37 -10.98 -8.14
C GLU A 30 -23.23 -10.04 -7.69
N PRO A 31 -22.71 -9.17 -8.58
CA PRO A 31 -21.74 -8.16 -8.18
C PRO A 31 -22.32 -7.26 -7.09
N PHE A 32 -21.51 -6.87 -6.10
CA PHE A 32 -21.93 -5.89 -5.10
C PHE A 32 -22.45 -4.62 -5.81
N PRO A 33 -23.58 -4.04 -5.36
CA PRO A 33 -24.12 -2.83 -5.94
C PRO A 33 -23.10 -1.68 -5.90
N GLY A 34 -22.47 -1.39 -7.04
CA GLY A 34 -21.49 -0.30 -7.19
C GLY A 34 -20.21 -0.64 -7.95
N ALA A 35 -19.87 -1.92 -8.15
CA ALA A 35 -18.61 -2.30 -8.81
C ALA A 35 -18.49 -1.80 -10.27
N GLN A 36 -19.59 -1.77 -11.04
CA GLN A 36 -19.59 -1.30 -12.44
C GLN A 36 -19.56 0.23 -12.60
N GLN A 37 -19.92 0.99 -11.56
CA GLN A 37 -20.12 2.44 -11.69
C GLN A 37 -18.82 3.25 -11.68
N TYR A 38 -17.68 2.60 -11.41
CA TYR A 38 -16.39 3.27 -11.16
C TYR A 38 -15.21 2.69 -11.97
N ALA A 39 -15.47 1.77 -12.91
CA ALA A 39 -14.47 1.26 -13.86
C ALA A 39 -13.90 2.33 -14.82
N SER A 40 -14.30 3.60 -14.66
CA SER A 40 -13.91 4.74 -15.48
C SER A 40 -13.45 5.95 -14.66
N LEU A 41 -13.06 5.76 -13.39
CA LEU A 41 -12.42 6.85 -12.65
C LEU A 41 -10.98 7.00 -13.13
N ASP A 42 -10.76 7.90 -14.10
CA ASP A 42 -9.44 8.44 -14.35
C ASP A 42 -8.93 9.02 -13.02
N ALA A 43 -7.86 8.43 -12.47
CA ALA A 43 -7.25 8.91 -11.22
C ALA A 43 -7.08 10.43 -11.31
N PRO A 44 -7.61 11.21 -10.35
CA PRO A 44 -7.64 12.65 -10.48
C PRO A 44 -6.23 13.18 -10.73
N ALA A 45 -6.08 14.06 -11.72
CA ALA A 45 -4.88 14.86 -11.92
C ALA A 45 -4.46 15.39 -10.55
N PHE A 46 -3.29 14.96 -10.07
CA PHE A 46 -2.79 15.04 -8.68
C PHE A 46 -3.00 16.42 -8.03
N GLY A 47 -4.23 16.68 -7.62
CA GLY A 47 -4.69 17.88 -6.98
C GLY A 47 -4.76 17.60 -5.50
N THR A 48 -4.07 18.41 -4.70
CA THR A 48 -4.08 18.33 -3.25
C THR A 48 -5.53 18.30 -2.74
N VAL A 49 -6.03 17.13 -2.37
CA VAL A 49 -7.19 17.03 -1.50
C VAL A 49 -6.71 17.53 -0.15
N LYS A 50 -6.97 18.80 0.15
CA LYS A 50 -6.74 19.34 1.49
C LYS A 50 -7.68 18.55 2.42
N PRO A 51 -7.16 17.85 3.45
CA PRO A 51 -8.02 17.28 4.47
C PRO A 51 -8.94 18.38 5.00
N ALA A 52 -10.24 18.10 5.10
CA ALA A 52 -11.16 19.04 5.73
C ALA A 52 -10.71 19.26 7.18
N PHE A 53 -10.25 20.47 7.48
CA PHE A 53 -9.84 20.85 8.82
C PHE A 53 -11.09 21.10 9.67
N ASP A 54 -11.33 20.26 10.67
CA ASP A 54 -12.42 20.42 11.63
C ASP A 54 -11.85 20.75 13.02
N PRO A 55 -11.77 22.04 13.41
CA PRO A 55 -11.15 22.47 14.67
C PRO A 55 -11.81 21.91 15.92
N SER A 56 -12.97 21.26 15.82
CA SER A 56 -13.63 20.62 16.96
C SER A 56 -13.05 19.25 17.32
N LEU A 57 -12.36 18.58 16.39
CA LEU A 57 -11.80 17.25 16.63
C LEU A 57 -10.48 17.32 17.43
N PRO A 58 -10.25 16.36 18.35
CA PRO A 58 -8.98 16.26 19.07
C PRO A 58 -7.81 16.04 18.10
N VAL A 59 -6.68 16.69 18.40
CA VAL A 59 -5.47 16.61 17.57
C VAL A 59 -4.61 15.41 17.98
N VAL A 60 -4.19 14.63 17.01
CA VAL A 60 -3.06 13.67 17.09
C VAL A 60 -1.89 14.28 16.32
N ASP A 61 -0.71 14.29 16.92
CA ASP A 61 0.48 14.87 16.30
C ASP A 61 1.02 14.01 15.14
N ALA A 62 2.04 14.51 14.45
CA ALA A 62 2.58 13.88 13.26
C ALA A 62 3.22 12.50 13.52
N THR A 63 3.62 12.20 14.77
CA THR A 63 4.22 10.93 15.19
C THR A 63 3.18 9.87 15.54
N LEU A 64 1.88 10.17 15.49
CA LEU A 64 0.79 9.19 15.56
C LEU A 64 0.77 8.33 16.84
N ASN A 65 1.29 8.85 17.95
CA ASN A 65 1.55 8.08 19.17
C ASN A 65 2.26 6.74 18.88
N GLU A 66 3.20 6.74 17.95
CA GLU A 66 3.93 5.54 17.53
C GLU A 66 4.62 4.87 18.73
N ALA A 67 4.41 3.57 18.86
CA ALA A 67 5.09 2.73 19.84
C ALA A 67 5.54 1.43 19.18
N VAL A 68 6.61 0.84 19.70
CA VAL A 68 7.04 -0.51 19.33
C VAL A 68 6.77 -1.42 20.52
N ILE A 69 6.12 -2.55 20.26
CA ILE A 69 5.86 -3.61 21.25
C ILE A 69 6.35 -4.95 20.71
N GLU A 70 6.54 -5.91 21.61
CA GLU A 70 6.84 -7.29 21.26
C GLU A 70 5.59 -8.16 21.42
N ILE A 71 5.23 -8.90 20.37
CA ILE A 71 4.09 -9.82 20.39
C ILE A 71 4.60 -11.27 20.32
N PRO A 72 4.25 -12.14 21.28
CA PRO A 72 4.58 -13.57 21.18
C PRO A 72 3.87 -14.23 19.99
N SER A 73 4.61 -15.00 19.18
CA SER A 73 4.09 -15.86 18.11
C SER A 73 4.80 -17.21 18.15
N GLY A 74 4.16 -18.21 18.76
CA GLY A 74 4.77 -19.52 18.97
C GLY A 74 6.03 -19.43 19.83
N ASP A 75 7.18 -19.76 19.23
CA ASP A 75 8.50 -19.77 19.84
C ASP A 75 9.31 -18.47 19.62
N VAL A 76 8.74 -17.48 18.93
CA VAL A 76 9.40 -16.20 18.64
C VAL A 76 8.61 -15.00 19.19
N THR A 77 9.25 -13.83 19.21
CA THR A 77 8.61 -12.54 19.42
C THR A 77 8.64 -11.71 18.14
N LEU A 78 7.56 -10.99 17.87
CA LEU A 78 7.39 -10.14 16.71
C LEU A 78 7.57 -8.68 17.11
N GLU A 79 8.56 -7.99 16.53
CA GLU A 79 8.68 -6.54 16.61
C GLU A 79 7.47 -5.91 15.91
N THR A 80 6.59 -5.28 16.66
CA THR A 80 5.31 -4.76 16.17
C THR A 80 5.20 -3.27 16.41
N THR A 81 4.92 -2.52 15.35
CA THR A 81 4.67 -1.08 15.44
C THR A 81 3.18 -0.83 15.66
N ILE A 82 2.84 0.05 16.60
CA ILE A 82 1.48 0.50 16.85
C ILE A 82 1.41 2.00 16.61
N PHE A 83 0.38 2.44 15.87
CA PHE A 83 -0.05 3.84 15.81
C PHE A 83 -1.45 3.94 16.41
N LYS A 84 -1.67 4.94 17.27
CA LYS A 84 -2.86 4.97 18.11
C LYS A 84 -3.47 6.38 18.20
N PRO A 85 -4.80 6.53 18.14
CA PRO A 85 -5.44 7.79 18.47
C PRO A 85 -5.25 8.16 19.95
N ASN A 86 -5.48 9.43 20.28
CA ASN A 86 -5.49 9.87 21.67
C ASN A 86 -6.70 9.30 22.40
N GLY A 87 -6.51 8.87 23.66
CA GLY A 87 -7.60 8.37 24.52
C GLY A 87 -7.46 6.91 24.95
N THR A 88 -8.43 6.44 25.70
CA THR A 88 -8.41 5.13 26.36
C THR A 88 -8.94 3.98 25.49
N GLY A 89 -9.66 4.29 24.42
CA GLY A 89 -10.37 3.30 23.61
C GLY A 89 -11.71 2.87 24.26
N PRO A 90 -12.28 1.72 23.86
CA PRO A 90 -11.73 0.77 22.90
C PRO A 90 -11.77 1.32 21.46
N PHE A 91 -10.72 1.07 20.69
CA PHE A 91 -10.56 1.52 19.31
C PHE A 91 -10.76 0.37 18.33
N PRO A 92 -11.49 0.54 17.21
CA PRO A 92 -11.44 -0.41 16.10
C PRO A 92 -10.00 -0.60 15.63
N MET A 93 -9.69 -1.77 15.09
CA MET A 93 -8.32 -2.15 14.75
C MET A 93 -8.15 -2.43 13.26
N VAL A 94 -7.03 -1.97 12.71
CA VAL A 94 -6.48 -2.51 11.45
C VAL A 94 -5.13 -3.16 11.73
N VAL A 95 -4.98 -4.42 11.32
CA VAL A 95 -3.67 -5.08 11.25
C VAL A 95 -3.16 -4.92 9.83
N PHE A 96 -2.02 -4.25 9.65
CA PHE A 96 -1.42 -4.04 8.33
C PHE A 96 -0.17 -4.90 8.13
N ASN A 97 -0.20 -5.73 7.09
CA ASN A 97 0.87 -6.66 6.74
C ASN A 97 1.79 -6.04 5.68
N HIS A 98 3.07 -5.92 6.02
CA HIS A 98 4.09 -5.37 5.13
C HIS A 98 4.44 -6.32 3.97
N GLY A 99 4.96 -5.74 2.88
CA GLY A 99 5.51 -6.49 1.75
C GLY A 99 6.87 -7.14 2.07
N LYS A 100 7.57 -7.64 1.04
CA LYS A 100 8.92 -8.17 1.18
C LYS A 100 9.79 -7.58 0.08
N LEU A 101 10.92 -6.97 0.48
CA LEU A 101 11.94 -6.52 -0.47
C LEU A 101 12.91 -7.68 -0.82
N PRO A 102 13.66 -7.57 -1.93
CA PRO A 102 14.80 -8.44 -2.20
C PRO A 102 15.85 -8.39 -1.09
N GLY A 103 16.68 -9.43 -1.00
CA GLY A 103 17.72 -9.55 0.04
C GLY A 103 17.24 -10.22 1.33
N ASN A 104 18.08 -10.14 2.36
CA ASN A 104 17.82 -10.70 3.67
C ASN A 104 16.64 -9.97 4.34
N ALA A 105 15.71 -10.73 4.92
CA ALA A 105 14.53 -10.19 5.57
C ALA A 105 14.86 -9.46 6.89
N HIS A 106 15.89 -9.89 7.63
CA HIS A 106 16.34 -9.21 8.85
C HIS A 106 16.94 -7.83 8.60
N ASP A 107 17.56 -7.64 7.45
CA ASP A 107 18.18 -6.36 7.08
C ASP A 107 17.14 -5.35 6.56
N GLN A 108 15.87 -5.76 6.42
CA GLN A 108 14.80 -4.87 6.00
C GLN A 108 14.39 -3.95 7.16
N PRO A 109 14.05 -2.68 6.86
CA PRO A 109 13.64 -1.75 7.89
C PRO A 109 12.31 -2.17 8.51
N ARG A 110 12.13 -1.82 9.79
CA ARG A 110 10.85 -1.93 10.50
C ARG A 110 9.73 -1.29 9.67
N ALA A 111 8.64 -2.02 9.46
CA ALA A 111 7.51 -1.56 8.67
C ALA A 111 6.80 -0.35 9.32
N ARG A 112 6.69 0.76 8.57
CA ARG A 112 6.02 2.00 8.99
C ARG A 112 5.15 2.58 7.85
N PRO A 113 3.93 2.04 7.61
CA PRO A 113 3.03 2.50 6.55
C PRO A 113 2.33 3.81 6.95
N LEU A 114 3.09 4.90 7.16
CA LEU A 114 2.61 6.12 7.80
C LEU A 114 1.41 6.76 7.10
N ALA A 115 1.36 6.76 5.77
CA ALA A 115 0.22 7.31 5.02
C ALA A 115 -1.09 6.57 5.34
N LEU A 116 -1.06 5.23 5.34
CA LEU A 116 -2.19 4.39 5.76
C LEU A 116 -2.50 4.57 7.24
N ALA A 117 -1.47 4.56 8.10
CA ALA A 117 -1.66 4.68 9.54
C ALA A 117 -2.35 6.00 9.91
N ARG A 118 -1.94 7.09 9.27
CA ARG A 118 -2.51 8.43 9.48
C ARG A 118 -3.98 8.49 9.09
N GLU A 119 -4.37 7.86 7.99
CA GLU A 119 -5.77 7.82 7.57
C GLU A 119 -6.61 7.01 8.55
N PHE A 120 -6.17 5.82 8.94
CA PHE A 120 -6.92 5.00 9.88
C PHE A 120 -6.99 5.63 11.29
N VAL A 121 -5.92 6.25 11.79
CA VAL A 121 -5.93 6.99 13.07
C VAL A 121 -6.90 8.17 13.01
N ARG A 122 -7.02 8.87 11.86
CA ARG A 122 -8.01 9.95 11.67
C ARG A 122 -9.44 9.45 11.91
N HIS A 123 -9.71 8.21 11.54
CA HIS A 123 -10.99 7.53 11.72
C HIS A 123 -11.11 6.77 13.05
N GLY A 124 -10.17 6.99 13.98
CA GLY A 124 -10.21 6.45 15.34
C GLY A 124 -9.72 5.01 15.46
N TYR A 125 -8.99 4.49 14.48
CA TYR A 125 -8.45 3.14 14.54
C TYR A 125 -7.09 3.10 15.21
N VAL A 126 -6.85 2.03 15.96
CA VAL A 126 -5.48 1.58 16.24
C VAL A 126 -4.95 0.80 15.04
N VAL A 127 -3.74 1.11 14.62
CA VAL A 127 -3.05 0.48 13.49
C VAL A 127 -1.93 -0.36 14.05
N VAL A 128 -1.96 -1.66 13.77
CA VAL A 128 -0.99 -2.63 14.28
C VAL A 128 -0.22 -3.21 13.10
N VAL A 129 1.11 -3.08 13.12
CA VAL A 129 1.98 -3.42 12.00
C VAL A 129 3.04 -4.39 12.50
N PRO A 130 2.74 -5.70 12.55
CA PRO A 130 3.72 -6.70 12.96
C PRO A 130 4.76 -6.87 11.85
N ASN A 131 6.05 -6.81 12.19
CA ASN A 131 7.06 -7.44 11.34
C ASN A 131 6.94 -8.94 11.55
N ARG A 132 6.64 -9.68 10.48
CA ARG A 132 6.50 -11.13 10.56
C ARG A 132 7.84 -11.77 10.97
N ARG A 133 7.82 -13.00 11.45
CA ARG A 133 9.02 -13.74 11.85
C ARG A 133 10.11 -13.67 10.77
N GLY A 134 11.35 -13.47 11.21
CA GLY A 134 12.50 -13.33 10.34
C GLY A 134 12.62 -11.99 9.60
N PHE A 135 11.76 -11.01 9.88
CA PHE A 135 11.88 -9.64 9.35
C PHE A 135 12.31 -8.66 10.43
N ALA A 136 13.16 -7.69 10.04
CA ALA A 136 13.61 -6.61 10.91
C ALA A 136 14.06 -7.15 12.29
N GLY A 137 13.54 -6.56 13.38
CA GLY A 137 13.82 -6.98 14.75
C GLY A 137 13.05 -8.21 15.26
N SER A 138 12.15 -8.82 14.47
CA SER A 138 11.41 -10.01 14.89
C SER A 138 12.31 -11.24 14.96
N GLY A 139 12.08 -12.11 15.95
CA GLY A 139 12.84 -13.35 16.11
C GLY A 139 12.55 -14.40 15.02
N GLY A 140 13.33 -15.49 15.06
CA GLY A 140 13.24 -16.60 14.11
C GLY A 140 13.73 -16.26 12.71
N GLU A 141 13.49 -17.17 11.76
CA GLU A 141 13.96 -17.04 10.38
C GLU A 141 12.80 -16.96 9.38
N TYR A 142 13.03 -16.26 8.27
CA TYR A 142 12.05 -16.20 7.19
C TYR A 142 11.88 -17.57 6.51
N VAL A 143 10.66 -18.12 6.56
CA VAL A 143 10.33 -19.38 5.89
C VAL A 143 9.65 -19.10 4.55
N GLY A 144 10.37 -19.39 3.46
CA GLY A 144 9.92 -19.11 2.09
C GLY A 144 9.04 -20.17 1.43
N ASN A 145 9.05 -21.42 1.89
CA ASN A 145 8.32 -22.56 1.29
C ASN A 145 8.60 -22.83 -0.21
N GLY A 146 9.79 -22.42 -0.71
CA GLY A 146 10.18 -22.65 -2.10
C GLY A 146 9.16 -22.06 -3.07
N CYS A 147 8.79 -22.82 -4.11
CA CYS A 147 7.81 -22.40 -5.11
C CYS A 147 6.33 -22.60 -4.70
N ASN A 148 6.07 -23.01 -3.47
CA ASN A 148 4.71 -23.17 -2.95
C ASN A 148 4.24 -21.84 -2.34
N VAL A 149 3.59 -21.03 -3.17
CA VAL A 149 3.04 -19.72 -2.80
C VAL A 149 1.93 -19.83 -1.74
N GLU A 150 1.10 -20.87 -1.83
CA GLU A 150 0.01 -21.15 -0.89
C GLU A 150 0.56 -21.40 0.52
N ALA A 151 1.50 -22.35 0.63
CA ALA A 151 2.17 -22.66 1.89
C ALA A 151 2.93 -21.45 2.43
N ASN A 152 3.55 -20.64 1.56
CA ASN A 152 4.18 -19.39 1.96
C ASN A 152 3.19 -18.44 2.65
N GLY A 153 2.07 -18.11 2.00
CA GLY A 153 1.09 -17.20 2.60
C GLY A 153 0.55 -17.73 3.92
N PHE A 154 0.28 -19.03 4.00
CA PHE A 154 -0.16 -19.70 5.22
C PHE A 154 0.88 -19.69 6.36
N THR A 155 2.16 -19.94 6.08
CA THR A 155 3.19 -19.85 7.13
C THR A 155 3.30 -18.44 7.70
N GLN A 156 3.18 -17.45 6.83
CA GLN A 156 3.27 -16.03 7.20
C GLN A 156 2.00 -15.54 7.92
N ALA A 157 0.82 -16.06 7.56
CA ALA A 157 -0.46 -15.71 8.16
C ALA A 157 -0.58 -16.11 9.64
N SER A 158 0.18 -17.12 10.09
CA SER A 158 0.20 -17.53 11.49
C SER A 158 0.67 -16.42 12.44
N ASP A 159 1.63 -15.58 12.00
CA ASP A 159 2.10 -14.43 12.78
C ASP A 159 1.04 -13.31 12.84
N VAL A 160 0.22 -13.18 11.80
CA VAL A 160 -0.93 -12.27 11.77
C VAL A 160 -2.01 -12.73 12.74
N ALA A 161 -2.31 -14.03 12.76
CA ALA A 161 -3.26 -14.60 13.71
C ALA A 161 -2.80 -14.43 15.17
N ALA A 162 -1.52 -14.66 15.46
CA ALA A 162 -0.94 -14.41 16.78
C ALA A 162 -1.06 -12.92 17.17
N THR A 163 -0.84 -12.01 16.21
CA THR A 163 -1.01 -10.56 16.41
C THR A 163 -2.46 -10.19 16.74
N VAL A 164 -3.43 -10.67 15.96
CA VAL A 164 -4.86 -10.42 16.22
C VAL A 164 -5.26 -10.95 17.60
N ALA A 165 -4.89 -12.20 17.93
CA ALA A 165 -5.21 -12.83 19.21
C ALA A 165 -4.54 -12.15 20.42
N TYR A 166 -3.36 -11.57 20.24
CA TYR A 166 -2.70 -10.78 21.29
C TYR A 166 -3.39 -9.43 21.49
N MET A 167 -3.73 -8.75 20.38
CA MET A 167 -4.34 -7.43 20.41
C MET A 167 -5.80 -7.45 20.90
N ASP A 168 -6.55 -8.54 20.65
CA ASP A 168 -7.89 -8.79 21.20
C ASP A 168 -7.95 -8.66 22.74
N LYS A 169 -6.84 -8.93 23.43
CA LYS A 169 -6.75 -8.88 24.89
C LYS A 169 -6.41 -7.49 25.45
N GLN A 170 -6.10 -6.52 24.59
CA GLN A 170 -5.71 -5.19 25.03
C GLN A 170 -6.93 -4.35 25.33
N ALA A 171 -6.99 -3.73 26.53
CA ALA A 171 -8.17 -2.99 26.98
C ALA A 171 -8.56 -1.79 26.09
N PHE A 172 -7.64 -1.29 25.28
CA PHE A 172 -7.88 -0.19 24.34
C PHE A 172 -8.30 -0.67 22.95
N VAL A 173 -8.44 -1.97 22.69
CA VAL A 173 -8.85 -2.52 21.38
C VAL A 173 -10.32 -2.92 21.45
N ASP A 174 -11.08 -2.51 20.44
CA ASP A 174 -12.41 -3.06 20.16
C ASP A 174 -12.24 -4.29 19.28
N SER A 175 -12.27 -5.45 19.92
CA SER A 175 -12.06 -6.71 19.21
C SER A 175 -13.23 -7.15 18.35
N LYS A 176 -14.36 -6.42 18.33
CA LYS A 176 -15.49 -6.74 17.44
C LYS A 176 -15.42 -6.01 16.11
N HIS A 177 -14.50 -5.05 15.96
CA HIS A 177 -14.33 -4.22 14.77
C HIS A 177 -12.88 -4.28 14.33
N VAL A 178 -12.50 -5.39 13.71
CA VAL A 178 -11.15 -5.64 13.21
C VAL A 178 -11.15 -5.80 11.69
N VAL A 179 -10.19 -5.19 11.01
CA VAL A 179 -9.88 -5.49 9.60
C VAL A 179 -8.43 -5.90 9.48
N VAL A 180 -8.14 -6.78 8.53
CA VAL A 180 -6.77 -7.14 8.18
C VAL A 180 -6.49 -6.64 6.78
N ALA A 181 -5.41 -5.90 6.63
CA ALA A 181 -4.99 -5.30 5.38
C ALA A 181 -3.54 -5.65 5.09
N GLY A 182 -3.11 -5.57 3.84
CA GLY A 182 -1.71 -5.74 3.52
C GLY A 182 -1.38 -5.33 2.11
N ALA A 183 -0.08 -5.11 1.87
CA ALA A 183 0.43 -4.71 0.57
C ALA A 183 1.49 -5.67 0.04
N SER A 184 1.51 -5.90 -1.28
CA SER A 184 2.51 -6.77 -1.92
C SER A 184 2.48 -8.18 -1.29
N HIS A 185 3.62 -8.69 -0.80
CA HIS A 185 3.64 -9.94 -0.04
C HIS A 185 2.64 -9.94 1.14
N GLY A 186 2.46 -8.83 1.83
CA GLY A 186 1.49 -8.71 2.91
C GLY A 186 0.03 -8.79 2.44
N GLY A 187 -0.27 -8.41 1.20
CA GLY A 187 -1.60 -8.60 0.61
C GLY A 187 -1.92 -10.07 0.39
N LEU A 188 -0.95 -10.85 -0.12
CA LEU A 188 -1.06 -12.32 -0.21
C LEU A 188 -1.30 -12.95 1.17
N VAL A 189 -0.53 -12.52 2.18
CA VAL A 189 -0.64 -13.02 3.56
C VAL A 189 -2.00 -12.68 4.17
N THR A 190 -2.53 -11.50 3.87
CA THR A 190 -3.87 -11.07 4.31
C THR A 190 -4.96 -12.00 3.78
N MET A 191 -4.85 -12.41 2.51
CA MET A 191 -5.80 -13.36 1.92
C MET A 191 -5.66 -14.76 2.49
N ALA A 192 -4.42 -15.23 2.71
CA ALA A 192 -4.14 -16.51 3.35
C ALA A 192 -4.68 -16.56 4.80
N TYR A 193 -4.51 -15.49 5.57
CA TYR A 193 -5.07 -15.35 6.91
C TYR A 193 -6.59 -15.49 6.89
N GLY A 194 -7.27 -14.80 5.97
CA GLY A 194 -8.71 -14.88 5.79
C GLY A 194 -9.23 -16.27 5.44
N ALA A 195 -8.45 -17.03 4.67
CA ALA A 195 -8.81 -18.37 4.23
C ALA A 195 -8.78 -19.41 5.35
N ARG A 196 -7.81 -19.29 6.28
CA ARG A 196 -7.56 -20.32 7.30
C ARG A 196 -7.81 -19.84 8.73
N ASP A 197 -7.16 -18.77 9.14
CA ASP A 197 -6.99 -18.42 10.55
C ASP A 197 -8.13 -17.55 11.09
N ALA A 198 -8.68 -16.67 10.25
CA ALA A 198 -9.79 -15.78 10.61
C ALA A 198 -11.07 -16.53 11.07
N ARG A 199 -11.18 -17.84 10.81
CA ARG A 199 -12.28 -18.69 11.29
C ARG A 199 -12.37 -18.73 12.82
N SER A 200 -11.24 -18.57 13.50
CA SER A 200 -11.16 -18.52 14.97
C SER A 200 -11.38 -17.11 15.52
N ASP A 201 -11.21 -16.08 14.67
CA ASP A 201 -11.23 -14.67 15.06
C ASP A 201 -12.58 -14.02 14.70
N THR A 202 -13.58 -14.22 15.56
CA THR A 202 -14.96 -13.73 15.32
C THR A 202 -15.09 -12.20 15.19
N GLY A 203 -14.05 -11.47 15.54
CA GLY A 203 -13.95 -10.01 15.47
C GLY A 203 -13.60 -9.43 14.10
N VAL A 204 -12.99 -10.23 13.22
CA VAL A 204 -12.54 -9.76 11.92
C VAL A 204 -13.70 -9.67 10.95
N ARG A 205 -13.89 -8.49 10.36
CA ARG A 205 -15.04 -8.17 9.51
C ARG A 205 -14.75 -8.23 8.03
N GLY A 206 -13.49 -8.05 7.63
CA GLY A 206 -13.10 -8.03 6.22
C GLY A 206 -11.59 -7.92 6.00
N LEU A 207 -11.22 -8.10 4.74
CA LEU A 207 -9.83 -8.14 4.28
C LEU A 207 -9.59 -7.05 3.23
N ILE A 208 -8.43 -6.39 3.25
CA ILE A 208 -8.06 -5.39 2.24
C ILE A 208 -6.72 -5.75 1.61
N ASN A 209 -6.73 -5.99 0.30
CA ASN A 209 -5.58 -6.39 -0.48
C ASN A 209 -5.10 -5.25 -1.38
N PHE A 210 -3.98 -4.60 -1.04
CA PHE A 210 -3.34 -3.56 -1.85
C PHE A 210 -2.21 -4.17 -2.71
N SER A 211 -2.43 -4.34 -4.01
CA SER A 211 -1.45 -4.93 -4.94
C SER A 211 -0.79 -6.18 -4.36
N GLY A 212 -1.57 -7.13 -3.85
CA GLY A 212 -1.03 -8.30 -3.16
C GLY A 212 -0.54 -9.41 -4.08
N GLY A 213 0.51 -10.09 -3.64
CA GLY A 213 1.04 -11.25 -4.35
C GLY A 213 2.42 -11.65 -3.86
N LEU A 214 2.98 -12.71 -4.42
CA LEU A 214 4.35 -13.13 -4.18
C LEU A 214 5.00 -13.47 -5.53
N ARG A 215 5.91 -12.61 -5.98
CA ARG A 215 6.68 -12.82 -7.19
C ARG A 215 7.84 -13.77 -6.92
N GLN A 216 7.98 -14.81 -7.73
CA GLN A 216 9.01 -15.84 -7.59
C GLN A 216 9.61 -16.16 -8.96
N ASP A 217 10.37 -15.22 -9.54
CA ASP A 217 10.85 -15.34 -10.92
C ASP A 217 11.72 -16.60 -11.15
N GLU A 218 12.35 -17.13 -10.10
CA GLU A 218 13.16 -18.35 -10.15
C GLU A 218 12.32 -19.65 -10.22
N CYS A 219 11.01 -19.56 -9.98
CA CYS A 219 10.10 -20.69 -9.97
C CYS A 219 9.46 -20.91 -11.35
N PRO A 220 9.43 -22.16 -11.86
CA PRO A 220 8.70 -22.47 -13.09
C PRO A 220 7.22 -22.11 -12.95
N ASN A 221 6.68 -21.41 -13.96
CA ASN A 221 5.29 -20.98 -14.03
C ASN A 221 4.81 -20.23 -12.77
N TRP A 222 5.66 -19.37 -12.19
CA TRP A 222 5.34 -18.70 -10.92
C TRP A 222 4.03 -17.92 -10.94
N GLN A 223 3.63 -17.33 -12.08
CA GLN A 223 2.33 -16.66 -12.22
C GLN A 223 1.17 -17.65 -12.02
N LYS A 224 1.31 -18.88 -12.53
CA LYS A 224 0.32 -19.94 -12.32
C LYS A 224 0.30 -20.40 -10.86
N ASN A 225 1.45 -20.52 -10.22
CA ASN A 225 1.52 -20.88 -8.80
C ASN A 225 0.85 -19.80 -7.94
N LEU A 226 1.04 -18.53 -8.28
CA LEU A 226 0.43 -17.40 -7.61
C LEU A 226 -1.10 -17.37 -7.78
N THR A 227 -1.59 -17.49 -9.03
CA THR A 227 -3.03 -17.54 -9.31
C THR A 227 -3.71 -18.75 -8.64
N SER A 228 -3.06 -19.92 -8.69
CA SER A 228 -3.56 -21.12 -8.01
C SER A 228 -3.66 -20.91 -6.50
N ALA A 229 -2.65 -20.31 -5.86
CA ALA A 229 -2.68 -20.02 -4.43
C ALA A 229 -3.84 -19.09 -4.06
N PHE A 230 -4.13 -18.07 -4.87
CA PHE A 230 -5.32 -17.24 -4.65
C PHE A 230 -6.63 -18.01 -4.84
N GLY A 231 -6.69 -18.97 -5.78
CA GLY A 231 -7.81 -19.91 -5.88
C GLY A 231 -8.04 -20.70 -4.59
N GLU A 232 -6.99 -21.31 -4.05
CA GLU A 232 -7.05 -22.07 -2.79
C GLU A 232 -7.50 -21.21 -1.61
N TYR A 233 -7.01 -19.96 -1.50
CA TYR A 233 -7.47 -19.04 -0.48
C TYR A 233 -8.96 -18.69 -0.65
N GLY A 234 -9.38 -18.45 -1.89
CA GLY A 234 -10.75 -18.12 -2.25
C GLY A 234 -11.76 -19.22 -1.95
N GLU A 235 -11.40 -20.49 -2.13
CA GLU A 235 -12.25 -21.62 -1.78
C GLU A 235 -12.57 -21.67 -0.27
N HIS A 236 -11.59 -21.27 0.55
CA HIS A 236 -11.66 -21.46 2.00
C HIS A 236 -12.11 -20.21 2.78
N VAL A 237 -11.99 -19.01 2.19
CA VAL A 237 -12.37 -17.74 2.83
C VAL A 237 -13.89 -17.62 3.05
N LYS A 238 -14.27 -16.91 4.10
CA LYS A 238 -15.67 -16.58 4.44
C LYS A 238 -15.92 -15.08 4.61
N LEU A 239 -14.84 -14.33 4.84
CA LEU A 239 -14.87 -12.88 4.98
C LEU A 239 -14.97 -12.21 3.61
N PRO A 240 -15.66 -11.06 3.51
CA PRO A 240 -15.62 -10.23 2.32
C PRO A 240 -14.24 -9.56 2.19
N SER A 241 -13.83 -9.25 0.96
CA SER A 241 -12.54 -8.59 0.70
C SER A 241 -12.59 -7.51 -0.38
N LEU A 242 -11.82 -6.44 -0.18
CA LEU A 242 -11.57 -5.41 -1.18
C LEU A 242 -10.16 -5.54 -1.75
N TRP A 243 -10.02 -5.51 -3.07
CA TRP A 243 -8.76 -5.61 -3.79
C TRP A 243 -8.50 -4.33 -4.56
N MET A 244 -7.25 -3.84 -4.54
CA MET A 244 -6.85 -2.62 -5.21
C MET A 244 -5.57 -2.85 -6.00
N TYR A 245 -5.65 -2.72 -7.33
CA TYR A 245 -4.53 -2.89 -8.26
C TYR A 245 -4.52 -1.73 -9.26
N GLY A 246 -3.38 -1.43 -9.84
CA GLY A 246 -3.24 -0.36 -10.83
C GLY A 246 -2.50 -0.83 -12.08
N SER A 247 -2.73 -0.14 -13.19
CA SER A 247 -2.34 -0.59 -14.52
C SER A 247 -0.83 -0.46 -14.83
N ASN A 248 -0.11 0.42 -14.12
CA ASN A 248 1.34 0.57 -14.22
C ASN A 248 2.09 -0.05 -13.03
N ASP A 249 1.53 -1.08 -12.38
CA ASP A 249 2.21 -1.81 -11.31
C ASP A 249 3.44 -2.54 -11.87
N SER A 250 4.62 -2.25 -11.30
CA SER A 250 5.89 -2.80 -11.78
C SER A 250 6.04 -4.31 -11.49
N VAL A 251 5.27 -4.84 -10.55
CA VAL A 251 5.37 -6.21 -10.05
C VAL A 251 4.30 -7.12 -10.69
N TRP A 252 3.06 -6.64 -10.79
CA TRP A 252 1.92 -7.39 -11.33
C TRP A 252 1.49 -6.86 -12.69
N GLN A 253 2.14 -7.34 -13.75
CA GLN A 253 1.93 -6.84 -15.10
C GLN A 253 0.88 -7.66 -15.88
N GLY A 254 0.24 -7.01 -16.86
CA GLY A 254 -0.72 -7.66 -17.77
C GLY A 254 -2.01 -8.08 -17.06
N SER A 255 -2.56 -9.25 -17.44
CA SER A 255 -3.81 -9.79 -16.87
C SER A 255 -3.63 -10.43 -15.49
N LEU A 256 -2.43 -10.44 -14.92
CA LEU A 256 -2.16 -11.23 -13.72
C LEU A 256 -3.07 -10.86 -12.52
N PRO A 257 -3.33 -9.57 -12.21
CA PRO A 257 -4.34 -9.21 -11.21
C PRO A 257 -5.74 -9.79 -11.48
N ASP A 258 -6.21 -9.71 -12.73
CA ASP A 258 -7.49 -10.26 -13.15
C ASP A 258 -7.53 -11.78 -13.00
N ASP A 259 -6.46 -12.47 -13.40
CA ASP A 259 -6.35 -13.93 -13.29
C ASP A 259 -6.33 -14.38 -11.81
N MET A 260 -5.64 -13.63 -10.93
CA MET A 260 -5.64 -13.89 -9.48
C MET A 260 -7.03 -13.69 -8.88
N PHE A 261 -7.70 -12.59 -9.23
CA PHE A 261 -9.04 -12.27 -8.73
C PHE A 261 -10.10 -13.26 -9.24
N ALA A 262 -10.07 -13.61 -10.52
CA ALA A 262 -10.93 -14.61 -11.11
C ALA A 262 -10.75 -15.98 -10.44
N SER A 263 -9.51 -16.39 -10.18
CA SER A 263 -9.22 -17.63 -9.45
C SER A 263 -9.76 -17.59 -8.02
N TYR A 264 -9.52 -16.50 -7.28
CA TYR A 264 -10.01 -16.32 -5.91
C TYR A 264 -11.55 -16.36 -5.82
N THR A 265 -12.25 -15.74 -6.76
CA THR A 265 -13.72 -15.66 -6.76
C THR A 265 -14.41 -16.89 -7.36
N ALA A 266 -13.68 -17.81 -8.02
CA ALA A 266 -14.23 -18.96 -8.73
C ALA A 266 -15.13 -19.87 -7.88
N HIS A 267 -14.92 -19.89 -6.56
CA HIS A 267 -15.66 -20.70 -5.59
C HIS A 267 -16.62 -19.88 -4.71
N GLY A 268 -17.00 -18.67 -5.15
CA GLY A 268 -18.00 -17.83 -4.48
C GLY A 268 -17.44 -16.98 -3.33
N ALA A 269 -16.13 -16.77 -3.28
CA ALA A 269 -15.54 -15.78 -2.38
C ALA A 269 -16.14 -14.40 -2.65
N ARG A 270 -16.60 -13.72 -1.60
CA ARG A 270 -17.16 -12.37 -1.72
C ARG A 270 -16.03 -11.35 -1.82
N ALA A 271 -15.77 -10.84 -3.00
CA ALA A 271 -14.74 -9.85 -3.20
C ALA A 271 -15.10 -8.84 -4.27
N ASP A 272 -14.59 -7.62 -4.11
CA ASP A 272 -14.59 -6.58 -5.14
C ASP A 272 -13.14 -6.23 -5.47
N MET A 273 -12.87 -5.99 -6.75
CA MET A 273 -11.60 -5.47 -7.22
C MET A 273 -11.78 -4.10 -7.86
N VAL A 274 -10.85 -3.21 -7.54
CA VAL A 274 -10.75 -1.86 -8.08
C VAL A 274 -9.46 -1.78 -8.86
N ASP A 275 -9.58 -1.60 -10.16
CA ASP A 275 -8.49 -1.06 -10.98
C ASP A 275 -8.55 0.47 -10.86
N PHE A 276 -7.54 1.08 -10.24
CA PHE A 276 -7.45 2.53 -10.06
C PHE A 276 -6.65 3.21 -11.19
N GLY A 277 -6.30 2.48 -12.24
CA GLY A 277 -5.51 2.98 -13.35
C GLY A 277 -4.04 3.20 -13.00
N ALA A 278 -3.39 4.11 -13.71
CA ALA A 278 -1.98 4.40 -13.49
C ALA A 278 -1.81 5.32 -12.27
N TYR A 279 -0.82 5.03 -11.43
CA TYR A 279 -0.43 5.90 -10.32
C TYR A 279 1.04 6.26 -10.42
N LYS A 280 1.28 7.57 -10.56
CA LYS A 280 2.60 8.16 -10.67
C LYS A 280 3.49 7.35 -11.65
N ASN A 281 4.69 6.97 -11.25
CA ASN A 281 5.59 6.10 -12.02
C ASN A 281 5.40 4.60 -11.71
N ASP A 282 4.75 4.23 -10.61
CA ASP A 282 4.50 2.83 -10.23
C ASP A 282 3.28 2.73 -9.32
N ALA A 283 2.26 1.97 -9.74
CA ALA A 283 1.07 1.72 -8.93
C ALA A 283 1.33 0.91 -7.67
N HIS A 284 2.42 0.14 -7.63
CA HIS A 284 2.75 -0.71 -6.49
C HIS A 284 2.99 0.09 -5.19
N ARG A 285 3.29 1.38 -5.29
CA ARG A 285 3.59 2.25 -4.14
C ARG A 285 2.37 2.97 -3.54
N LEU A 286 1.18 2.85 -4.14
CA LEU A 286 0.00 3.66 -3.84
C LEU A 286 -0.28 3.81 -2.33
N VAL A 287 -0.35 2.68 -1.61
CA VAL A 287 -0.79 2.66 -0.20
C VAL A 287 0.22 3.28 0.77
N GLY A 288 1.51 3.31 0.39
CA GLY A 288 2.56 3.92 1.19
C GLY A 288 2.68 5.43 0.99
N ASP A 289 1.96 5.98 0.02
CA ASP A 289 2.07 7.38 -0.39
C ASP A 289 0.88 8.19 0.09
N ARG A 290 1.15 9.36 0.68
CA ARG A 290 0.10 10.29 1.13
C ARG A 290 -0.79 10.72 -0.03
N ASP A 291 -0.24 10.89 -1.22
CA ASP A 291 -1.01 11.29 -2.41
C ASP A 291 -1.87 10.14 -2.96
N GLY A 292 -1.65 8.90 -2.49
CA GLY A 292 -2.49 7.75 -2.82
C GLY A 292 -3.79 7.71 -2.00
N VAL A 293 -3.80 8.32 -0.81
CA VAL A 293 -4.96 8.30 0.10
C VAL A 293 -6.26 8.77 -0.56
N PRO A 294 -6.30 9.88 -1.31
CA PRO A 294 -7.52 10.30 -2.00
C PRO A 294 -8.02 9.32 -3.07
N ILE A 295 -7.16 8.43 -3.56
CA ILE A 295 -7.51 7.41 -4.57
C ILE A 295 -8.10 6.18 -3.87
N TRP A 296 -7.42 5.65 -2.84
CA TRP A 296 -7.85 4.40 -2.23
C TRP A 296 -8.86 4.56 -1.08
N TRP A 297 -8.78 5.64 -0.30
CA TRP A 297 -9.63 5.83 0.87
C TRP A 297 -11.13 5.84 0.54
N PRO A 298 -11.63 6.49 -0.54
CA PRO A 298 -13.06 6.48 -0.83
C PRO A 298 -13.64 5.06 -0.94
N ARG A 299 -12.90 4.14 -1.58
CA ARG A 299 -13.40 2.78 -1.82
C ARG A 299 -13.20 1.88 -0.61
N VAL A 300 -12.11 2.07 0.13
CA VAL A 300 -11.90 1.47 1.46
C VAL A 300 -12.99 1.91 2.43
N LYS A 301 -13.31 3.20 2.51
CA LYS A 301 -14.36 3.74 3.37
C LYS A 301 -15.71 3.08 3.09
N THR A 302 -16.10 2.97 1.83
CA THR A 302 -17.36 2.30 1.47
C THR A 302 -17.35 0.83 1.88
N PHE A 303 -16.26 0.11 1.60
CA PHE A 303 -16.11 -1.28 2.03
C PHE A 303 -16.19 -1.43 3.56
N LEU A 304 -15.48 -0.59 4.32
CA LEU A 304 -15.52 -0.55 5.79
C LEU A 304 -16.96 -0.37 6.29
N ALA A 305 -17.72 0.56 5.71
CA ALA A 305 -19.12 0.76 6.08
C ALA A 305 -19.99 -0.48 5.78
N GLU A 306 -19.82 -1.13 4.63
CA GLU A 306 -20.55 -2.35 4.25
C GLU A 306 -20.31 -3.51 5.23
N ILE A 307 -19.10 -3.61 5.80
CA ILE A 307 -18.74 -4.65 6.76
C ILE A 307 -18.97 -4.23 8.22
N GLY A 308 -19.65 -3.09 8.45
CA GLY A 308 -20.05 -2.61 9.78
C GLY A 308 -18.91 -1.96 10.58
N MET A 309 -17.88 -1.47 9.92
CA MET A 309 -16.75 -0.79 10.55
C MET A 309 -16.99 0.73 10.59
N PRO A 310 -16.51 1.45 11.62
CA PRO A 310 -16.70 2.89 11.75
C PRO A 310 -15.90 3.67 10.69
N THR A 311 -16.47 4.74 10.16
CA THR A 311 -15.86 5.50 9.03
C THR A 311 -15.89 7.02 9.19
N ASP A 312 -16.39 7.51 10.32
CA ASP A 312 -16.42 8.94 10.63
C ASP A 312 -15.04 9.42 11.04
N SER A 313 -14.68 10.64 10.68
CA SER A 313 -13.46 11.27 11.18
C SER A 313 -13.64 11.59 12.66
N GLN A 314 -12.73 11.09 13.49
CA GLN A 314 -12.76 11.27 14.94
C GLN A 314 -11.61 12.16 15.44
N TYR A 315 -10.54 12.31 14.64
CA TYR A 315 -9.33 13.03 15.03
C TYR A 315 -8.86 13.96 13.91
N GLN A 316 -8.30 15.09 14.31
CA GLN A 316 -7.42 15.89 13.47
C GLN A 316 -6.01 15.31 13.53
N VAL A 317 -5.49 14.77 12.42
CA VAL A 317 -4.16 14.16 12.43
C VAL A 317 -3.17 15.04 11.68
N SER A 318 -2.15 15.52 12.40
CA SER A 318 -1.14 16.42 11.87
C SER A 318 -0.22 15.71 10.87
N TYR A 319 0.38 16.47 9.96
CA TYR A 319 1.46 16.01 9.08
C TYR A 319 2.77 16.67 9.51
N PRO A 320 3.94 16.11 9.13
CA PRO A 320 5.20 16.83 9.20
C PRO A 320 5.06 18.19 8.50
N GLN A 321 5.40 19.27 9.20
CA GLN A 321 5.25 20.61 8.67
C GLN A 321 6.44 20.97 7.78
N ALA A 322 6.15 21.36 6.55
CA ALA A 322 7.16 21.94 5.67
C ALA A 322 7.62 23.30 6.24
N PRO A 323 8.92 23.62 6.17
CA PRO A 323 9.38 24.97 6.50
C PRO A 323 8.72 26.00 5.58
N LEU A 324 8.58 27.24 6.08
CA LEU A 324 8.01 28.33 5.29
C LEU A 324 8.92 28.67 4.09
N PRO A 325 8.34 29.12 2.96
CA PRO A 325 9.14 29.63 1.85
C PRO A 325 10.06 30.76 2.32
N SER A 326 11.35 30.64 2.02
CA SER A 326 12.36 31.59 2.51
C SER A 326 12.50 32.83 1.61
N GLY A 327 12.05 32.73 0.36
CA GLY A 327 12.27 33.75 -0.66
C GLY A 327 13.70 33.83 -1.17
N TYR A 328 14.54 32.84 -0.87
CA TYR A 328 15.96 32.81 -1.26
C TYR A 328 16.17 32.80 -2.78
N ALA A 329 15.41 31.99 -3.52
CA ALA A 329 15.47 31.92 -4.99
C ALA A 329 14.14 31.42 -5.57
N ASN A 330 13.94 31.60 -6.88
CA ASN A 330 12.90 30.86 -7.60
C ASN A 330 13.22 29.36 -7.59
N LEU A 331 12.20 28.51 -7.58
CA LEU A 331 12.38 27.06 -7.54
C LEU A 331 13.16 26.53 -8.75
N ASP A 332 12.94 27.10 -9.92
CA ASP A 332 13.58 26.73 -11.19
C ASP A 332 15.00 27.31 -11.37
N ALA A 333 15.50 28.10 -10.41
CA ALA A 333 16.85 28.64 -10.44
C ALA A 333 17.89 27.59 -10.02
N VAL A 334 18.16 26.61 -10.89
CA VAL A 334 19.15 25.52 -10.68
C VAL A 334 20.53 26.06 -10.27
N ALA A 335 20.93 27.21 -10.83
CA ALA A 335 22.19 27.87 -10.51
C ALA A 335 22.28 28.33 -9.04
N ALA A 336 21.13 28.62 -8.40
CA ALA A 336 21.07 29.17 -7.05
C ALA A 336 21.18 28.11 -5.94
N VAL A 337 21.04 26.82 -6.26
CA VAL A 337 21.20 25.75 -5.27
C VAL A 337 22.66 25.73 -4.80
N PRO A 338 22.92 25.90 -3.50
CA PRO A 338 24.28 26.04 -3.00
C PRO A 338 25.02 24.70 -3.01
N PHE A 339 26.35 24.76 -3.07
CA PHE A 339 27.28 23.62 -2.94
C PHE A 339 27.21 22.52 -4.01
N LEU A 340 26.23 22.55 -4.92
CA LEU A 340 26.08 21.53 -5.96
C LEU A 340 27.15 21.66 -7.06
N ASP A 341 27.74 20.52 -7.41
CA ASP A 341 28.49 20.32 -8.63
C ASP A 341 27.54 20.08 -9.84
N GLU A 342 28.09 19.75 -11.01
CA GLU A 342 27.31 19.52 -12.23
C GLU A 342 26.29 18.37 -12.05
N ARG A 343 26.71 17.26 -11.43
CA ARG A 343 25.82 16.12 -11.15
C ARG A 343 24.71 16.48 -10.17
N GLY A 344 25.01 17.31 -9.18
CA GLY A 344 24.00 17.85 -8.27
C GLY A 344 22.98 18.70 -9.00
N ARG A 345 23.41 19.53 -9.94
CA ARG A 345 22.51 20.36 -10.75
C ARG A 345 21.60 19.51 -11.63
N GLU A 346 22.13 18.49 -12.30
CA GLU A 346 21.33 17.49 -13.02
C GLU A 346 20.33 16.78 -12.09
N GLY A 347 20.76 16.43 -10.88
CA GLY A 347 19.92 15.85 -9.84
C GLY A 347 18.77 16.78 -9.41
N TYR A 348 19.05 18.07 -9.28
CA TYR A 348 18.05 19.09 -8.96
C TYR A 348 17.08 19.32 -10.13
N GLU A 349 17.57 19.35 -11.36
CA GLU A 349 16.72 19.40 -12.56
C GLU A 349 15.76 18.21 -12.60
N ASN A 350 16.25 16.99 -12.33
CA ASN A 350 15.39 15.82 -12.22
C ASN A 350 14.34 15.98 -11.10
N PHE A 351 14.73 16.51 -9.94
CA PHE A 351 13.81 16.83 -8.84
C PHE A 351 12.67 17.78 -9.26
N LEU A 352 12.94 18.78 -10.12
CA LEU A 352 11.92 19.72 -10.59
C LEU A 352 10.82 19.04 -11.43
N HIS A 353 11.13 17.89 -12.05
CA HIS A 353 10.19 17.12 -12.85
C HIS A 353 9.39 16.07 -12.05
N GLN A 354 9.65 15.93 -10.76
CA GLN A 354 8.95 14.99 -9.88
C GLN A 354 7.57 15.52 -9.45
N TYR A 355 6.66 14.63 -9.06
CA TYR A 355 5.34 14.91 -8.46
C TYR A 355 5.44 15.87 -7.26
N SER A 356 4.33 16.54 -6.94
CA SER A 356 4.31 17.71 -6.05
C SER A 356 4.68 17.43 -4.60
N SER A 357 4.45 16.22 -4.09
CA SER A 357 4.93 15.79 -2.76
C SER A 357 6.39 15.34 -2.88
N ARG A 358 7.33 16.28 -2.68
CA ARG A 358 8.77 16.05 -2.88
C ARG A 358 9.63 16.96 -2.01
N ALA A 359 10.87 16.57 -1.77
CA ALA A 359 11.85 17.39 -1.08
C ALA A 359 13.26 17.20 -1.65
N PHE A 360 14.08 18.25 -1.59
CA PHE A 360 15.48 18.24 -1.97
C PHE A 360 16.31 18.74 -0.79
N ALA A 361 17.35 17.98 -0.44
CA ALA A 361 18.29 18.30 0.62
C ALA A 361 19.72 18.43 0.08
N VAL A 362 20.48 19.34 0.67
CA VAL A 362 21.88 19.61 0.32
C VAL A 362 22.69 19.91 1.58
N SER A 363 24.00 19.71 1.51
CA SER A 363 24.96 20.01 2.58
C SER A 363 26.15 20.80 2.04
N ASP A 364 26.88 21.44 2.95
CA ASP A 364 28.06 22.25 2.64
C ASP A 364 29.20 21.43 2.01
N SER A 365 29.22 20.11 2.24
CA SER A 365 30.16 19.18 1.60
C SER A 365 29.87 18.93 0.11
N GLY A 366 28.76 19.46 -0.42
CA GLY A 366 28.26 19.21 -1.77
C GLY A 366 27.44 17.93 -1.92
N ALA A 367 27.24 17.15 -0.84
CA ALA A 367 26.33 16.01 -0.88
C ALA A 367 24.87 16.47 -0.92
N TRP A 368 24.05 15.73 -1.65
CA TRP A 368 22.65 16.03 -1.89
C TRP A 368 21.83 14.76 -2.05
N SER A 369 20.52 14.89 -1.86
CA SER A 369 19.55 13.86 -2.16
C SER A 369 18.18 14.48 -2.34
N TRP A 370 17.27 13.76 -3.00
CA TRP A 370 15.87 14.13 -3.09
C TRP A 370 14.98 12.92 -2.90
N ALA A 371 13.75 13.18 -2.52
CA ALA A 371 12.72 12.16 -2.41
C ALA A 371 11.38 12.71 -2.89
N GLU A 372 10.51 11.79 -3.29
CA GLU A 372 9.19 12.08 -3.83
C GLU A 372 8.20 10.98 -3.39
N GLY A 373 7.00 11.40 -3.03
CA GLY A 373 5.95 10.53 -2.49
C GLY A 373 6.22 10.13 -1.04
N GLY A 374 5.61 9.02 -0.62
CA GLY A 374 5.61 8.59 0.78
C GLY A 374 4.77 9.51 1.68
N ASP A 375 4.91 9.35 3.00
CA ASP A 375 4.26 10.25 3.98
C ASP A 375 5.13 11.49 4.27
N ASP A 376 6.46 11.33 4.33
CA ASP A 376 7.43 12.38 4.66
C ASP A 376 8.64 12.36 3.71
N PRO A 377 8.54 12.94 2.50
CA PRO A 377 9.68 13.04 1.59
C PRO A 377 10.81 13.92 2.15
N MET A 378 10.55 14.80 3.12
CA MET A 378 11.59 15.66 3.71
C MET A 378 12.59 14.84 4.51
N ALA A 379 12.11 13.97 5.40
CA ALA A 379 12.96 13.07 6.17
C ALA A 379 13.77 12.15 5.25
N VAL A 380 13.15 11.59 4.20
CA VAL A 380 13.85 10.71 3.25
C VAL A 380 14.97 11.44 2.49
N ALA A 381 14.71 12.66 2.03
CA ALA A 381 15.73 13.47 1.35
C ALA A 381 16.89 13.83 2.30
N LEU A 382 16.59 14.20 3.55
CA LEU A 382 17.61 14.50 4.56
C LEU A 382 18.47 13.27 4.88
N ASP A 383 17.85 12.12 5.15
CA ASP A 383 18.56 10.87 5.45
C ASP A 383 19.41 10.41 4.27
N GLY A 384 18.88 10.50 3.05
CA GLY A 384 19.59 10.16 1.82
C GLY A 384 20.82 11.04 1.61
N CYS A 385 20.69 12.34 1.85
CA CYS A 385 21.80 13.30 1.78
C CYS A 385 22.84 12.99 2.87
N GLN A 386 22.40 12.75 4.11
CA GLN A 386 23.30 12.59 5.25
C GLN A 386 24.16 11.33 5.15
N LYS A 387 23.67 10.28 4.50
CA LYS A 387 24.47 9.06 4.19
C LYS A 387 25.71 9.35 3.36
N GLN A 388 25.74 10.44 2.60
CA GLN A 388 26.83 10.83 1.72
C GLN A 388 27.58 12.08 2.19
N SER A 389 27.14 12.70 3.30
CA SER A 389 27.68 13.96 3.80
C SER A 389 28.38 13.79 5.15
N THR A 390 29.52 14.47 5.30
CA THR A 390 30.15 14.70 6.61
C THR A 390 29.61 15.95 7.30
N ASP A 391 28.90 16.81 6.57
CA ASP A 391 28.28 18.02 7.08
C ASP A 391 26.77 17.82 7.29
N PRO A 392 26.11 18.63 8.13
CA PRO A 392 24.66 18.53 8.32
C PRO A 392 23.89 18.84 7.03
N CYS A 393 23.07 17.88 6.58
CA CYS A 393 22.16 18.10 5.46
C CYS A 393 20.97 18.97 5.87
N ARG A 394 20.54 19.83 4.95
CA ARG A 394 19.44 20.77 5.14
C ARG A 394 18.52 20.79 3.93
N LEU A 395 17.24 21.03 4.15
CA LEU A 395 16.26 21.17 3.06
C LEU A 395 16.54 22.44 2.27
N TYR A 396 16.65 22.30 0.95
CA TYR A 396 16.70 23.43 0.02
C TYR A 396 15.32 23.73 -0.55
N ALA A 397 14.60 22.71 -0.99
CA ALA A 397 13.27 22.83 -1.57
C ALA A 397 12.32 21.79 -1.01
N VAL A 398 11.07 22.20 -0.75
CA VAL A 398 9.97 21.31 -0.35
C VAL A 398 8.76 21.65 -1.19
N ASN A 399 8.23 20.64 -1.87
CA ASN A 399 7.16 20.74 -2.85
C ASN A 399 7.50 21.81 -3.92
N ASN A 400 6.76 22.91 -3.93
CA ASN A 400 6.90 24.01 -4.88
C ASN A 400 7.58 25.26 -4.30
N ALA A 401 8.29 25.15 -3.18
CA ALA A 401 8.92 26.28 -2.50
C ALA A 401 10.39 26.01 -2.16
N VAL A 402 11.23 27.04 -2.34
CA VAL A 402 12.57 27.10 -1.75
C VAL A 402 12.43 27.48 -0.28
N VAL A 403 13.03 26.66 0.58
CA VAL A 403 13.00 26.79 2.06
C VAL A 403 14.39 27.06 2.65
N TRP A 404 15.40 27.26 1.81
CA TRP A 404 16.77 27.50 2.23
C TRP A 404 16.94 28.84 2.95
N ASP A 405 17.59 28.85 4.11
CA ASP A 405 17.94 30.08 4.84
C ASP A 405 19.43 30.08 5.25
N GLU A 406 20.20 31.00 4.67
CA GLU A 406 21.62 31.19 4.99
C GLU A 406 21.86 31.62 6.45
N ARG A 407 20.90 32.28 7.10
CA ARG A 407 21.06 32.80 8.47
C ARG A 407 21.09 31.68 9.52
N SER A 408 20.45 30.56 9.23
CA SER A 408 20.51 29.35 10.07
C SER A 408 21.85 28.60 9.94
N ALA A 409 22.57 28.75 8.81
CA ALA A 409 23.87 28.13 8.56
C ALA A 409 24.97 28.66 9.49
N ALA A 410 24.94 29.96 9.76
CA ALA A 410 25.98 30.65 10.54
C ALA A 410 25.89 30.37 12.06
N GLN A 411 24.71 30.02 12.58
CA GLN A 411 24.52 29.75 14.01
C GLN A 411 25.05 28.37 14.42
N THR A 412 25.02 27.37 13.54
CA THR A 412 25.57 26.03 13.84
C THR A 412 27.10 26.03 13.84
N GLN A 413 27.75 26.89 13.05
CA GLN A 413 29.21 27.05 13.06
C GLN A 413 29.76 27.79 14.29
N THR A 414 28.94 28.57 14.98
CA THR A 414 29.35 29.30 16.19
C THR A 414 29.15 28.51 17.47
N ALA A 415 28.30 27.48 17.48
CA ALA A 415 28.08 26.61 18.64
C ALA A 415 29.12 25.48 18.78
N SER A 416 29.97 25.26 17.77
CA SER A 416 30.99 24.20 17.74
C SER A 416 32.44 24.73 17.77
N ARG A 417 32.66 25.94 18.29
CA ARG A 417 34.01 26.49 18.51
C ARG A 417 34.35 26.66 19.98
#